data_AF-G5K0R7-F1
#
_entry.id   AF-G5K0R7-F1
#
_cell.length_a   1.000
_cell.length_b   1.000
_cell.length_c   1.000
_cell.angle_alpha   90.00
_cell.angle_beta   90.00
_cell.angle_gamma   90.00
#
_symmetry.space_group_name_H-M   'P 1'
#
loop_
_entity.id
_entity.type
_entity.pdbx_description
1 polymer ?
#
loop_
_entity_poly.entity_id
_entity_poly.type
_entity_poly.pdbx_seq_one_letter_code
_entity_poly.pdbx_strand_id
1 'polypeptide(L)' 'MKAFKKVIAFIFDTTFQLFCTLLACFISIQFALGENKVTITLTQWSWILPIALTISIVKAIYEKWKTPEATKQ' A
#
# COMPACT_ATOMS: atom_id res chain seq x y z
N MET A 1 1.68 -5.37 24.51
CA MET A 1 1.05 -4.25 23.77
C MET A 1 2.00 -3.51 22.80
N LYS A 2 3.30 -3.30 23.13
CA LYS A 2 4.25 -2.56 22.26
C LYS A 2 4.47 -3.19 20.86
N ALA A 3 4.53 -4.51 20.76
CA ALA A 3 4.76 -5.20 19.48
C ALA A 3 3.56 -5.06 18.51
N PHE A 4 2.34 -5.16 19.03
CA PHE A 4 1.11 -5.00 18.24
C PHE A 4 0.97 -3.58 17.66
N LYS A 5 1.30 -2.55 18.46
CA LYS A 5 1.31 -1.15 17.99
C LYS A 5 2.31 -0.93 16.84
N LYS A 6 3.47 -1.58 16.88
CA LYS A 6 4.46 -1.54 15.78
C LYS A 6 3.95 -2.20 14.50
N VAL A 7 3.28 -3.34 14.60
CA VAL A 7 2.72 -4.04 13.43
C VAL A 7 1.62 -3.22 12.77
N ILE A 8 0.72 -2.62 13.55
CA ILE A 8 -0.32 -1.74 13.00
C ILE A 8 0.29 -0.51 12.33
N ALA A 9 1.27 0.13 12.98
CA ALA A 9 1.96 1.28 12.38
C ALA A 9 2.62 0.92 11.05
N PHE A 10 3.28 -0.24 10.98
CA PHE A 10 3.88 -0.75 9.74
C PHE A 10 2.84 -1.00 8.63
N ILE A 11 1.71 -1.63 8.95
CA ILE A 11 0.64 -1.88 7.98
C ILE A 11 0.06 -0.56 7.48
N PHE A 12 -0.17 0.40 8.38
CA PHE A 12 -0.72 1.70 8.02
C PHE A 12 0.25 2.49 7.13
N ASP A 13 1.53 2.55 7.50
CA ASP A 13 2.57 3.24 6.75
C ASP A 13 2.74 2.65 5.35
N THR A 14 2.81 1.32 5.26
CA THR A 14 2.87 0.59 3.99
C THR A 14 1.62 0.85 3.15
N THR A 15 0.43 0.82 3.76
CA THR A 15 -0.84 1.04 3.06
C THR A 15 -0.89 2.45 2.49
N PHE A 16 -0.49 3.45 3.28
CA PHE A 16 -0.47 4.85 2.88
C PHE A 16 0.52 5.08 1.73
N GLN A 17 1.73 4.53 1.84
CA GLN A 17 2.73 4.63 0.77
C GLN A 17 2.25 3.98 -0.52
N LEU A 18 1.66 2.78 -0.45
CA LEU A 18 1.13 2.07 -1.61
C LEU A 18 -0.04 2.82 -2.25
N PHE A 19 -0.92 3.37 -1.42
CA PHE A 19 -2.05 4.20 -1.83
C PHE A 19 -1.59 5.42 -2.61
N CYS A 20 -0.66 6.21 -2.06
CA CYS A 20 -0.09 7.36 -2.75
C CYS A 20 0.61 6.96 -4.05
N THR A 21 1.33 5.83 -4.07
CA THR A 21 2.02 5.33 -5.26
C THR A 21 1.05 4.95 -6.38
N LEU A 22 -0.01 4.21 -6.06
CA LEU A 22 -1.05 3.84 -7.02
C LEU A 22 -1.77 5.07 -7.56
N LEU A 23 -2.01 6.06 -6.70
CA LEU A 23 -2.67 7.29 -7.06
C LEU A 23 -1.81 8.14 -7.98
N ALA A 24 -0.52 8.28 -7.67
CA ALA A 24 0.45 8.96 -8.53
C ALA A 24 0.57 8.25 -9.89
N CYS A 25 0.66 6.92 -9.89
CA CYS A 25 0.71 6.12 -11.12
C CYS A 25 -0.53 6.35 -12.00
N PHE A 26 -1.72 6.35 -11.39
CA PHE A 26 -2.97 6.62 -12.10
C PHE A 26 -3.00 8.04 -12.70
N ILE A 27 -2.61 9.04 -11.92
CA ILE A 27 -2.47 10.43 -12.39
C ILE A 27 -1.51 10.50 -13.59
N SER A 28 -0.33 9.88 -13.48
CA SER A 28 0.67 9.87 -14.55
C SER A 28 0.14 9.22 -15.83
N ILE A 29 -0.63 8.13 -15.72
CA ILE A 29 -1.25 7.46 -16.88
C ILE A 29 -2.27 8.39 -17.55
N GLN A 30 -3.12 9.08 -16.77
CA GLN A 30 -4.10 10.02 -17.32
C GLN A 30 -3.45 11.18 -18.06
N PHE A 31 -2.37 11.73 -17.51
CA PHE A 31 -1.56 12.75 -18.20
C PHE A 31 -0.91 12.20 -19.48
N ALA A 32 -0.39 10.96 -19.46
CA ALA A 32 0.19 10.33 -20.64
C ALA A 32 -0.84 10.07 -21.74
N LEU A 33 -2.11 9.85 -21.38
CA LEU A 33 -3.24 9.72 -22.31
C LEU A 33 -3.74 11.07 -22.86
N GLY A 34 -3.14 12.19 -22.43
CA GLY A 34 -3.49 13.53 -22.89
C GLY A 34 -4.66 14.17 -22.14
N GLU A 35 -5.09 13.60 -21.00
CA GLU A 35 -6.11 14.25 -20.18
C GLU A 35 -5.52 15.44 -19.42
N ASN A 36 -6.02 16.64 -19.72
CA ASN A 36 -5.60 17.88 -19.04
C ASN A 36 -6.21 18.05 -17.63
N LYS A 37 -7.13 17.17 -17.23
CA LYS A 37 -7.78 17.17 -15.92
C LYS A 37 -7.92 15.75 -15.42
N VAL A 38 -7.21 15.42 -14.36
CA VAL A 38 -7.35 14.11 -13.73
C VAL A 38 -8.61 14.09 -12.88
N THR A 39 -9.63 13.39 -13.36
CA THR A 39 -10.87 13.17 -12.62
C THR A 39 -10.81 11.82 -11.93
N ILE A 40 -10.41 11.80 -10.66
CA ILE A 40 -10.45 10.56 -9.87
C ILE A 40 -11.87 10.37 -9.35
N THR A 41 -12.56 9.35 -9.86
CA THR A 41 -13.94 9.04 -9.45
C THR A 41 -13.97 8.40 -8.06
N LEU A 42 -15.05 8.61 -7.31
CA LEU A 42 -15.27 7.97 -6.00
C LEU A 42 -15.13 6.44 -6.09
N THR A 43 -15.56 5.86 -7.22
CA THR A 43 -15.38 4.45 -7.53
C THR A 43 -13.90 4.06 -7.54
N GLN A 44 -13.02 4.82 -8.21
CA GLN A 44 -11.58 4.51 -8.23
C GLN A 44 -10.95 4.56 -6.83
N TRP A 45 -11.30 5.56 -6.01
CA TRP A 45 -10.85 5.61 -4.59
C TRP A 45 -11.30 4.39 -3.80
N SER A 46 -12.53 3.91 -4.03
CA SER A 46 -13.11 2.78 -3.30
C SER A 46 -12.40 1.45 -3.54
N TRP A 47 -11.68 1.28 -4.65
CA TRP A 47 -10.92 0.06 -4.93
C TRP A 47 -9.44 0.18 -4.54
N ILE A 48 -8.82 1.37 -4.69
CA ILE A 48 -7.39 1.57 -4.41
C ILE A 48 -7.08 1.33 -2.91
N LEU A 49 -7.94 1.82 -2.01
CA LEU A 49 -7.75 1.67 -0.57
C LEU A 49 -7.77 0.21 -0.09
N PRO A 50 -8.80 -0.62 -0.40
CA PRO A 50 -8.81 -2.02 0.02
C PRO A 50 -7.68 -2.82 -0.62
N ILE A 51 -7.31 -2.56 -1.88
CA ILE A 51 -6.17 -3.23 -2.53
C ILE A 51 -4.85 -2.92 -1.77
N ALA A 52 -4.62 -1.64 -1.45
CA ALA A 52 -3.44 -1.23 -0.70
C ALA A 52 -3.38 -1.87 0.69
N LEU A 53 -4.52 -1.98 1.37
CA LEU A 53 -4.63 -2.61 2.67
C LEU A 53 -4.33 -4.12 2.58
N THR A 54 -4.94 -4.84 1.63
CA THR A 54 -4.72 -6.27 1.43
C THR A 54 -3.25 -6.58 1.16
N ILE A 55 -2.61 -5.82 0.25
CA ILE A 55 -1.19 -5.99 -0.07
C ILE A 55 -0.32 -5.73 1.17
N SER A 56 -0.65 -4.71 1.97
CA SER A 56 0.11 -4.38 3.18
C SER A 56 -0.01 -5.45 4.27
N ILE A 57 -1.20 -6.05 4.43
CA ILE A 57 -1.41 -7.19 5.33
C ILE A 57 -0.61 -8.40 4.86
N VAL A 58 -0.67 -8.73 3.56
CA VAL A 58 0.09 -9.85 2.98
C VAL A 58 1.59 -9.62 3.16
N LYS A 59 2.09 -8.41 2.92
CA LYS A 59 3.49 -8.04 3.13
C LYS A 59 3.90 -8.19 4.60
N ALA A 60 3.09 -7.72 5.54
CA ALA A 60 3.36 -7.87 6.97
C ALA A 60 3.39 -9.33 7.41
N ILE A 61 2.50 -10.19 6.88
CA ILE A 61 2.51 -11.64 7.12
C ILE A 61 3.77 -12.26 6.52
N TYR A 62 4.09 -11.92 5.28
CA TYR A 62 5.27 -12.43 4.57
C TYR A 62 6.57 -12.07 5.29
N GLU A 63 6.74 -10.83 5.74
CA GLU A 63 7.94 -10.44 6.51
C GLU A 63 8.06 -11.24 7.80
N LYS A 64 6.93 -11.45 8.51
CA LYS A 64 6.90 -12.27 9.72
C LYS A 64 7.28 -13.73 9.45
N TRP A 65 6.91 -14.28 8.28
CA TRP A 65 7.23 -15.63 7.84
C TRP A 65 8.62 -15.76 7.21
N LYS A 66 9.21 -14.68 6.70
CA LYS A 66 10.59 -14.62 6.21
C LYS A 66 11.62 -14.50 7.35
N THR A 67 11.16 -14.20 8.57
CA THR A 67 12.02 -14.11 9.77
C THR A 67 12.30 -15.43 10.53
N PRO A 68 12.39 -16.63 9.91
CA PRO A 68 13.06 -17.77 10.56
C PRO A 68 14.53 -17.96 10.15
N GLU A 69 15.09 -17.16 9.23
CA GLU A 69 16.48 -17.35 8.76
C GLU A 69 17.52 -16.33 9.29
N ALA A 70 17.13 -15.34 10.10
CA ALA A 70 18.06 -14.36 10.68
C ALA A 70 18.43 -14.66 12.15
N THR A 71 18.36 -15.92 12.60
CA THR A 71 18.72 -16.33 13.97
C THR A 71 19.79 -17.42 14.00
N LYS A 72 20.64 -17.49 12.97
CA LYS A 72 21.88 -18.28 12.98
C LYS A 72 22.96 -17.64 12.12
N GLN A 73 23.42 -16.44 12.48
CA GLN A 73 24.78 -16.00 12.17
C GLN A 73 25.31 -15.18 13.34
#